data_AF-A0A1F6EDW4-F1
#
_entry.id   AF-A0A1F6EDW4-F1
#
_cell.length_a   1.000
_cell.length_b   1.000
_cell.length_c   1.000
_cell.angle_alpha   90.00
_cell.angle_beta   90.00
_cell.angle_gamma   90.00
#
_symmetry.space_group_name_H-M   'P 1'
#
loop_
_entity.id
_entity.type
_entity.pdbx_description
1 polymer ?
#
loop_
_entity_poly.entity_id
_entity_poly.type
_entity_poly.pdbx_seq_one_letter_code
_entity_poly.pdbx_strand_id
1 'polypeptide(L)'
;MPLSVVGEPDESERLLHFLASSPLPGSECFVASEHFNVDWRKDNVQITFTSGVFREIFLKEVEEKNSYGKPKKNIPPGKIEKDIPPGEMRTFLLQKPSTNGPIIHALGQTHEIHLADLWAAFKKQPKGEVGTLATNNETTNVSYIRDIQGQLWAIRAYWYGFGEYWRVEAYPRMSKEAWPADSLIVSR
;
A
#
# COMPACT_ATOMS: atom_id res chain seq x y z
N MET A 1 20.10 -11.39 44.40
CA MET A 1 18.83 -11.52 43.66
C MET A 1 19.19 -11.71 42.20
N PRO A 2 18.81 -12.81 41.53
CA PRO A 2 19.06 -12.91 40.10
C PRO A 2 18.01 -12.09 39.35
N LEU A 3 18.48 -11.29 38.39
CA LEU A 3 17.66 -10.59 37.41
C LEU A 3 16.87 -11.62 36.60
N SER A 4 15.55 -11.49 36.60
CA SER A 4 14.67 -12.27 35.73
C SER A 4 15.04 -11.98 34.28
N VAL A 5 15.50 -13.01 33.57
CA VAL A 5 15.58 -13.01 32.11
C VAL A 5 14.14 -12.93 31.62
N VAL A 6 13.73 -11.78 31.11
CA VAL A 6 12.49 -11.67 30.34
C VAL A 6 12.73 -12.50 29.09
N GLY A 7 12.16 -13.70 29.05
CA GLY A 7 12.18 -14.54 27.85
C GLY A 7 11.60 -13.73 26.69
N GLU A 8 12.25 -13.79 25.53
CA GLU A 8 11.68 -13.22 24.31
C GLU A 8 10.26 -13.77 24.13
N PRO A 9 9.28 -12.92 23.77
CA PRO A 9 7.91 -13.38 23.58
C PRO A 9 7.87 -14.50 22.54
N ASP A 10 7.10 -15.54 22.84
CA ASP A 10 6.83 -16.66 21.94
C ASP A 10 6.46 -16.12 20.55
N GLU A 11 7.03 -16.72 19.49
CA GLU A 11 6.70 -16.34 18.12
C GLU A 11 5.20 -16.47 17.84
N SER A 12 4.50 -17.38 18.54
CA SER A 12 3.04 -17.55 18.43
C SER A 12 2.25 -16.35 18.98
N GLU A 13 2.85 -15.52 19.83
CA GLU A 13 2.24 -14.30 20.38
C GLU A 13 2.49 -13.06 19.50
N ARG A 14 3.43 -13.15 18.55
CA ARG A 14 3.78 -12.03 17.67
C ARG A 14 2.64 -11.72 16.70
N LEU A 15 2.29 -10.44 16.62
CA LEU A 15 1.23 -9.98 15.72
C LEU A 15 1.57 -10.20 14.23
N LEU A 16 2.86 -10.05 13.90
CA LEU A 16 3.38 -10.12 12.53
C LEU A 16 4.42 -11.22 12.44
N HIS A 17 4.23 -12.13 11.49
CA HIS A 17 5.22 -13.14 11.13
C HIS A 17 5.95 -12.71 9.87
N PHE A 18 7.27 -12.54 9.93
CA PHE A 18 8.05 -12.15 8.76
C PHE A 18 8.05 -13.26 7.71
N LEU A 19 7.80 -12.90 6.45
CA LEU A 19 7.81 -13.84 5.33
C LEU A 19 9.04 -13.69 4.46
N ALA A 20 9.26 -12.49 3.93
CA ALA A 20 10.33 -12.25 2.97
C ALA A 20 10.69 -10.76 2.88
N SER A 21 11.83 -10.50 2.23
CA SER A 21 12.19 -9.18 1.74
C SER A 21 12.52 -9.24 0.25
N SER A 22 12.33 -8.12 -0.46
CA SER A 22 12.71 -7.96 -1.85
C SER A 22 13.33 -6.59 -2.11
N PRO A 23 14.27 -6.46 -3.06
CA PRO A 23 14.96 -5.20 -3.30
C PRO A 23 14.01 -4.17 -3.94
N LEU A 24 14.11 -2.94 -3.45
CA LEU A 24 13.47 -1.74 -3.98
C LEU A 24 14.50 -0.89 -4.74
N PRO A 25 14.22 -0.47 -5.97
CA PRO A 25 15.17 0.25 -6.82
C PRO A 25 15.37 1.72 -6.41
N GLY A 26 14.47 2.29 -5.60
CA GLY A 26 14.38 3.75 -5.43
C GLY A 26 13.78 4.43 -6.66
N SER A 27 13.68 5.76 -6.59
CA SER A 27 13.14 6.59 -7.68
C SER A 27 13.54 8.05 -7.50
N GLU A 28 14.09 8.67 -8.54
CA GLU A 28 14.38 10.12 -8.53
C GLU A 28 13.09 10.95 -8.48
N CYS A 29 12.06 10.53 -9.21
CA CYS A 29 10.78 11.22 -9.27
C CYS A 29 9.66 10.23 -9.62
N PHE A 30 8.63 10.20 -8.79
CA PHE A 30 7.44 9.41 -8.98
C PHE A 30 6.19 10.30 -8.89
N VAL A 31 5.35 10.26 -9.92
CA VAL A 31 4.10 11.02 -10.00
C VAL A 31 2.91 10.06 -9.92
N ALA A 32 2.11 10.14 -8.86
CA ALA A 32 1.04 9.18 -8.61
C ALA A 32 -0.01 9.12 -9.74
N SER A 33 -0.42 10.28 -10.26
CA SER A 33 -1.42 10.37 -11.33
C SER A 33 -0.98 9.74 -12.65
N GLU A 34 0.32 9.56 -12.86
CA GLU A 34 0.85 8.92 -14.06
C GLU A 34 0.79 7.39 -13.99
N HIS A 35 0.50 6.80 -12.83
CA HIS A 35 0.62 5.37 -12.58
C HIS A 35 -0.67 4.73 -12.05
N PHE A 36 -1.43 5.44 -11.21
CA PHE A 36 -2.64 4.93 -10.57
C PHE A 36 -3.94 5.35 -11.28
N ASN A 37 -3.88 5.53 -12.60
CA ASN A 37 -5.04 5.90 -13.41
C ASN A 37 -5.88 4.65 -13.73
N VAL A 38 -7.20 4.76 -13.55
CA VAL A 38 -8.12 3.63 -13.76
C VAL A 38 -8.37 3.39 -15.24
N ASP A 39 -8.53 2.12 -15.62
CA ASP A 39 -8.82 1.63 -16.97
C ASP A 39 -7.69 1.88 -17.99
N TRP A 40 -6.51 2.28 -17.51
CA TRP A 40 -5.28 2.33 -18.30
C TRP A 40 -4.34 1.19 -17.89
N ARG A 41 -3.72 0.56 -18.89
CA ARG A 41 -2.55 -0.30 -18.72
C ARG A 41 -1.28 0.54 -18.86
N LYS A 42 -0.55 0.73 -17.76
CA LYS A 42 0.81 1.27 -17.76
C LYS A 42 1.77 0.18 -17.34
N ASP A 43 2.86 0.01 -18.10
CA ASP A 43 3.87 -1.03 -17.82
C ASP A 43 3.25 -2.44 -17.68
N ASN A 44 2.19 -2.70 -18.45
CA ASN A 44 1.31 -3.89 -18.36
C ASN A 44 0.50 -4.06 -17.07
N VAL A 45 0.70 -3.21 -16.06
CA VAL A 45 -0.12 -3.17 -14.84
C VAL A 45 -1.51 -2.62 -15.19
N GLN A 46 -2.56 -3.38 -14.86
CA GLN A 46 -3.94 -2.93 -14.99
C GLN A 46 -4.52 -2.60 -13.62
N ILE A 47 -4.96 -1.35 -13.43
CA ILE A 47 -5.76 -0.92 -12.28
C ILE A 47 -7.14 -0.52 -12.81
N THR A 48 -8.20 -1.18 -12.35
CA THR A 48 -9.59 -0.84 -12.77
C THR A 48 -10.38 -0.20 -11.64
N PHE A 49 -9.81 -0.10 -10.44
CA PHE A 49 -10.47 0.54 -9.32
C PHE A 49 -9.47 1.23 -8.41
N THR A 50 -9.73 2.50 -8.15
CA THR A 50 -9.16 3.27 -7.06
C THR A 50 -10.31 3.87 -6.25
N SER A 51 -10.30 3.74 -4.93
CA SER A 51 -11.34 4.34 -4.08
C SER A 51 -11.41 5.86 -4.26
N GLY A 52 -12.58 6.47 -4.07
CA GLY A 52 -12.73 7.94 -4.13
C GLY A 52 -11.78 8.67 -3.17
N VAL A 53 -11.60 8.12 -1.96
CA VAL A 53 -10.65 8.64 -0.97
C VAL A 53 -9.22 8.61 -1.51
N PHE A 54 -8.78 7.49 -2.12
CA PHE A 54 -7.45 7.39 -2.71
C PHE A 54 -7.24 8.44 -3.81
N ARG A 55 -8.22 8.58 -4.71
CA ARG A 55 -8.20 9.56 -5.80
C ARG A 55 -8.09 10.99 -5.28
N GLU A 56 -8.84 11.33 -4.24
CA GLU A 56 -8.84 12.65 -3.62
C GLU A 56 -7.46 12.97 -3.00
N ILE A 57 -6.95 12.11 -2.13
CA ILE A 57 -5.79 12.43 -1.28
C ILE A 57 -4.45 12.15 -1.96
N PHE A 58 -4.40 11.25 -2.95
CA PHE A 58 -3.16 10.91 -3.68
C PHE A 58 -3.12 11.43 -5.10
N LEU A 59 -4.26 11.46 -5.81
CA LEU A 59 -4.29 11.88 -7.22
C LEU A 59 -4.76 13.33 -7.37
N LYS A 60 -5.30 13.93 -6.30
CA LYS A 60 -5.93 15.26 -6.32
C LYS A 60 -7.02 15.34 -7.39
N GLU A 61 -7.66 14.21 -7.67
CA GLU A 61 -8.86 14.17 -8.50
C GLU A 61 -10.00 14.76 -7.70
N VAL A 62 -10.20 16.06 -7.88
CA VAL A 62 -11.40 16.74 -7.42
C VAL A 62 -12.43 16.60 -8.53
N GLU A 63 -13.66 16.20 -8.20
CA GLU A 63 -14.81 16.30 -9.12
C GLU A 63 -15.18 17.76 -9.41
N GLU A 64 -14.22 18.61 -9.77
CA GLU A 64 -14.50 19.92 -10.31
C GLU A 64 -14.86 19.77 -11.79
N LYS A 65 -16.11 19.35 -12.00
CA LYS A 65 -16.80 19.56 -13.25
C LYS A 65 -16.89 21.07 -13.47
N ASN A 66 -16.48 21.56 -14.63
CA ASN A 66 -16.82 22.93 -15.02
C ASN A 66 -18.35 23.07 -15.15
N SER A 67 -18.85 24.28 -15.38
CA SER A 67 -20.28 24.56 -15.56
C SER A 67 -20.98 23.74 -16.66
N TYR A 68 -20.22 22.98 -17.45
CA TYR A 68 -20.69 22.09 -18.52
C TYR A 68 -20.50 20.60 -18.22
N GLY A 69 -20.17 20.22 -16.98
CA GLY A 69 -19.99 18.81 -16.60
C GLY A 69 -18.65 18.19 -17.02
N LYS A 70 -17.71 18.96 -17.60
CA LYS A 70 -16.42 18.44 -18.09
C LYS A 70 -15.31 18.59 -17.04
N PRO A 71 -14.38 17.64 -16.93
CA PRO A 71 -13.23 17.75 -16.03
C PRO A 71 -12.36 18.97 -16.38
N LYS A 72 -11.91 19.70 -15.35
CA LYS A 72 -10.98 20.83 -15.53
C LYS A 72 -9.65 20.35 -16.11
N LYS A 73 -9.13 21.06 -17.12
CA LYS A 73 -7.88 20.72 -17.85
C LYS A 73 -6.57 20.92 -17.06
N ASN A 74 -6.62 21.42 -15.82
CA ASN A 74 -5.44 21.77 -15.01
C ASN A 74 -5.47 21.11 -13.62
N ILE A 75 -5.76 19.82 -13.55
CA ILE A 75 -5.65 19.07 -12.29
C ILE A 75 -4.16 18.92 -11.98
N PRO A 76 -3.67 19.36 -10.80
CA PRO A 76 -2.27 19.17 -10.43
C PRO A 76 -1.92 17.67 -10.38
N PRO A 77 -0.65 17.27 -10.54
CA PRO A 77 -0.23 15.87 -10.74
C PRO A 77 -0.41 14.92 -9.52
N GLY A 78 -1.23 15.31 -8.54
CA GLY A 78 -1.38 14.58 -7.28
C GLY A 78 -0.09 14.58 -6.46
N LYS A 79 0.16 13.46 -5.77
CA LYS A 79 1.36 13.21 -4.99
C LYS A 79 2.56 13.03 -5.90
N ILE A 80 3.61 13.79 -5.60
CA ILE A 80 4.94 13.64 -6.18
C ILE A 80 5.88 13.19 -5.07
N GLU A 81 6.57 12.08 -5.28
CA GLU A 81 7.64 11.59 -4.41
C GLU A 81 8.97 11.78 -5.14
N LYS A 82 9.97 12.36 -4.48
CA LYS A 82 11.28 12.65 -5.05
C LYS A 82 12.38 12.03 -4.22
N ASP A 83 13.49 11.72 -4.86
CA ASP A 83 14.73 11.27 -4.21
C ASP A 83 14.49 10.06 -3.28
N ILE A 84 13.62 9.15 -3.69
CA ILE A 84 13.30 7.93 -2.95
C ILE A 84 14.54 7.03 -3.04
N PRO A 85 15.21 6.73 -1.91
CA PRO A 85 16.41 5.91 -1.95
C PRO A 85 16.08 4.48 -2.39
N PRO A 86 17.07 3.66 -2.78
CA PRO A 86 16.91 2.21 -2.80
C PRO A 86 16.61 1.66 -1.40
N GLY A 87 16.18 0.41 -1.31
CA GLY A 87 15.89 -0.22 -0.03
C GLY A 87 15.41 -1.64 -0.16
N GLU A 88 14.68 -2.11 0.85
CA GLU A 88 14.04 -3.42 0.86
C GLU A 88 12.56 -3.26 1.15
N MET A 89 11.72 -4.03 0.46
CA MET A 89 10.31 -4.19 0.80
C MET A 89 10.18 -5.47 1.60
N ARG A 90 9.66 -5.37 2.82
CA ARG A 90 9.46 -6.50 3.73
C ARG A 90 7.98 -6.86 3.81
N THR A 91 7.70 -8.15 3.80
CA THR A 91 6.35 -8.68 3.90
C THR A 91 6.17 -9.51 5.15
N PHE A 92 5.01 -9.35 5.78
CA PHE A 92 4.64 -10.03 7.01
C PHE A 92 3.24 -10.59 6.90
N LEU A 93 3.00 -11.77 7.47
CA LEU A 93 1.67 -12.32 7.63
C LEU A 93 1.06 -11.84 8.96
N LEU A 94 -0.12 -11.25 8.89
CA LEU A 94 -0.87 -10.83 10.08
C LEU A 94 -1.50 -12.06 10.76
N GLN A 95 -1.05 -12.39 11.97
CA GLN A 95 -1.45 -13.64 12.65
C GLN A 95 -2.88 -13.62 13.22
N LYS A 96 -3.43 -12.44 13.48
CA LYS A 96 -4.78 -12.27 14.03
C LYS A 96 -5.39 -10.94 13.59
N PRO A 97 -6.73 -10.82 13.55
CA PRO A 97 -7.36 -9.58 13.13
C PRO A 97 -6.89 -8.39 13.97
N SER A 98 -6.52 -7.29 13.31
CA SER A 98 -5.92 -6.15 13.99
C SER A 98 -6.16 -4.82 13.27
N THR A 99 -6.29 -3.75 14.05
CA THR A 99 -6.39 -2.38 13.51
C THR A 99 -5.00 -1.82 13.19
N ASN A 100 -4.95 -0.67 12.53
CA ASN A 100 -3.69 -0.06 12.10
C ASN A 100 -2.72 0.25 13.25
N GLY A 101 -3.22 0.64 14.44
CA GLY A 101 -2.39 1.06 15.56
C GLY A 101 -1.40 -0.03 16.01
N PRO A 102 -1.89 -1.22 16.41
CA PRO A 102 -1.02 -2.34 16.78
C PRO A 102 -0.07 -2.80 15.67
N ILE A 103 -0.52 -2.81 14.41
CA ILE A 103 0.33 -3.20 13.27
C ILE A 103 1.48 -2.21 13.09
N ILE A 104 1.18 -0.91 13.05
CA ILE A 104 2.20 0.15 12.96
C ILE A 104 3.17 0.07 14.15
N HIS A 105 2.67 -0.15 15.36
CA HIS A 105 3.50 -0.31 16.54
C HIS A 105 4.45 -1.52 16.40
N ALA A 106 3.97 -2.66 15.90
CA ALA A 106 4.77 -3.85 15.68
C ALA A 106 5.83 -3.66 14.57
N LEU A 107 5.52 -2.88 13.52
CA LEU A 107 6.45 -2.54 12.44
C LEU A 107 7.50 -1.50 12.86
N GLY A 108 7.24 -0.69 13.89
CA GLY A 108 8.19 0.31 14.39
C GLY A 108 8.54 1.37 13.34
N GLN A 109 9.82 1.70 13.19
CA GLN A 109 10.28 2.78 12.29
C GLN A 109 10.16 2.44 10.80
N THR A 110 10.01 1.16 10.46
CA THR A 110 9.98 0.64 9.08
C THR A 110 8.57 0.53 8.51
N HIS A 111 7.55 1.03 9.21
CA HIS A 111 6.15 0.82 8.87
C HIS A 111 5.69 1.48 7.56
N GLU A 112 6.36 2.53 7.11
CA GLU A 112 5.96 3.32 5.94
C GLU A 112 6.64 2.84 4.66
N ILE A 113 5.89 2.83 3.55
CA ILE A 113 6.44 2.70 2.19
C ILE A 113 6.04 3.91 1.35
N HIS A 114 6.68 4.05 0.18
CA HIS A 114 6.30 5.06 -0.82
C HIS A 114 5.30 4.48 -1.83
N LEU A 115 4.51 5.33 -2.50
CA LEU A 115 3.70 4.88 -3.64
C LEU A 115 4.57 4.31 -4.75
N ALA A 116 5.78 4.86 -4.96
CA ALA A 116 6.73 4.32 -5.92
C ALA A 116 7.16 2.88 -5.59
N ASP A 117 7.32 2.56 -4.30
CA ASP A 117 7.68 1.22 -3.84
C ASP A 117 6.54 0.23 -4.15
N LEU A 118 5.30 0.62 -3.85
CA LEU A 118 4.11 -0.17 -4.16
C LEU A 118 3.94 -0.37 -5.68
N TRP A 119 4.14 0.69 -6.46
CA TRP A 119 4.10 0.60 -7.93
C TRP A 119 5.20 -0.32 -8.48
N ALA A 120 6.42 -0.25 -7.93
CA ALA A 120 7.50 -1.14 -8.33
C ALA A 120 7.14 -2.62 -8.08
N ALA A 121 6.39 -2.92 -7.01
CA ALA A 121 5.86 -4.25 -6.75
C ALA A 121 4.80 -4.66 -7.78
N PHE A 122 3.86 -3.77 -8.14
CA PHE A 122 2.88 -4.05 -9.20
C PHE A 122 3.55 -4.34 -10.55
N LYS A 123 4.61 -3.61 -10.92
CA LYS A 123 5.35 -3.87 -12.17
C LYS A 123 6.02 -5.24 -12.23
N LYS A 124 6.35 -5.83 -11.08
CA LYS A 124 6.89 -7.19 -11.00
C LYS A 124 5.79 -8.25 -11.13
N GLN A 125 4.54 -7.89 -10.88
CA GLN A 125 3.36 -8.77 -10.90
C GLN A 125 2.19 -8.14 -11.68
N PRO A 126 2.40 -7.66 -12.92
CA PRO A 126 1.42 -6.86 -13.65
C PRO A 126 0.13 -7.63 -13.98
N LYS A 127 0.20 -8.97 -14.03
CA LYS A 127 -0.90 -9.89 -14.33
C LYS A 127 -1.24 -10.81 -13.15
N GLY A 128 -0.89 -10.40 -11.94
CA GLY A 128 -1.16 -11.19 -10.73
C GLY A 128 -0.25 -12.42 -10.59
N GLU A 129 0.93 -12.41 -11.21
CA GLU A 129 1.94 -13.44 -11.04
C GLU A 129 2.35 -13.59 -9.56
N VAL A 130 2.84 -14.76 -9.18
CA VAL A 130 3.38 -14.97 -7.82
C VAL A 130 4.60 -14.07 -7.61
N GLY A 131 4.66 -13.38 -6.47
CA GLY A 131 5.75 -12.48 -6.14
C GLY A 131 5.64 -11.89 -4.73
N THR A 132 6.12 -10.65 -4.57
CA THR A 132 6.14 -9.97 -3.27
C THR A 132 4.74 -9.68 -2.72
N LEU A 133 3.80 -9.30 -3.59
CA LEU A 133 2.41 -9.07 -3.20
C LEU A 133 1.61 -10.37 -3.32
N ALA A 134 0.66 -10.55 -2.42
CA ALA A 134 -0.33 -11.60 -2.54
C ALA A 134 -1.26 -11.30 -3.71
N THR A 135 -1.45 -12.31 -4.57
CA THR A 135 -2.33 -12.27 -5.74
C THR A 135 -3.41 -13.35 -5.70
N ASN A 136 -3.51 -14.09 -4.58
CA ASN A 136 -4.69 -14.93 -4.34
C ASN A 136 -5.86 -14.01 -3.95
N ASN A 137 -7.07 -14.31 -4.45
CA ASN A 137 -8.26 -13.44 -4.28
C ASN A 137 -8.71 -13.23 -2.82
N GLU A 138 -8.11 -13.97 -1.88
CA GLU A 138 -8.49 -14.05 -0.47
C GLU A 138 -7.63 -13.12 0.40
N THR A 139 -6.39 -12.84 -0.02
CA THR A 139 -5.44 -12.06 0.76
C THR A 139 -5.42 -10.61 0.31
N THR A 140 -5.51 -9.71 1.29
CA THR A 140 -5.30 -8.28 1.07
C THR A 140 -3.86 -7.90 1.38
N ASN A 141 -3.25 -7.08 0.51
CA ASN A 141 -1.99 -6.41 0.79
C ASN A 141 -2.28 -5.08 1.48
N VAL A 142 -1.70 -4.85 2.65
CA VAL A 142 -1.87 -3.63 3.44
C VAL A 142 -0.52 -2.94 3.55
N SER A 143 -0.47 -1.66 3.20
CA SER A 143 0.72 -0.83 3.33
C SER A 143 0.37 0.50 3.98
N TYR A 144 1.35 1.20 4.55
CA TYR A 144 1.15 2.52 5.15
C TYR A 144 1.89 3.58 4.36
N ILE A 145 1.17 4.56 3.84
CA ILE A 145 1.70 5.56 2.91
C ILE A 145 1.16 6.93 3.30
N ARG A 146 2.03 7.95 3.30
CA ARG A 146 1.60 9.33 3.53
C ARG A 146 0.97 9.94 2.29
N ASP A 147 -0.08 10.73 2.43
CA ASP A 147 -0.72 11.43 1.32
C ASP A 147 0.04 12.71 0.90
N ILE A 148 -0.61 13.58 0.11
CA ILE A 148 -0.08 14.89 -0.30
C ILE A 148 0.07 15.90 0.85
N GLN A 149 -0.63 15.70 1.96
CA GLN A 149 -0.59 16.56 3.15
C GLN A 149 0.34 15.99 4.23
N GLY A 150 0.97 14.84 3.99
CA GLY A 150 1.82 14.14 4.95
C GLY A 150 1.06 13.31 5.98
N GLN A 151 -0.27 13.17 5.85
CA GLN A 151 -1.08 12.34 6.72
C GLN A 151 -0.90 10.87 6.34
N LEU A 152 -0.75 9.99 7.34
CA LEU A 152 -0.57 8.55 7.12
C LEU A 152 -1.91 7.86 6.85
N TRP A 153 -1.95 7.00 5.83
CA TRP A 153 -3.09 6.20 5.41
C TRP A 153 -2.73 4.73 5.30
N ALA A 154 -3.69 3.85 5.56
CA ALA A 154 -3.58 2.44 5.22
C ALA A 154 -4.07 2.24 3.78
N ILE A 155 -3.21 1.68 2.93
CA ILE A 155 -3.51 1.39 1.53
C ILE A 155 -3.71 -0.10 1.38
N ARG A 156 -4.92 -0.46 0.99
CA ARG A 156 -5.31 -1.82 0.63
C ARG A 156 -5.14 -2.00 -0.87
N ALA A 157 -4.35 -3.00 -1.25
CA ALA A 157 -4.21 -3.44 -2.62
C ALA A 157 -4.53 -4.93 -2.72
N TYR A 158 -5.32 -5.32 -3.72
CA TYR A 158 -5.58 -6.74 -3.98
C TYR A 158 -5.75 -6.99 -5.47
N TRP A 159 -5.35 -8.19 -5.87
CA TRP A 159 -5.55 -8.70 -7.22
C TRP A 159 -6.94 -9.31 -7.33
N TYR A 160 -7.65 -8.99 -8.40
CA TYR A 160 -8.94 -9.60 -8.72
C TYR A 160 -8.77 -10.52 -9.93
N GLY A 161 -8.52 -11.80 -9.66
CA GLY A 161 -8.15 -12.78 -10.69
C GLY A 161 -9.19 -13.00 -11.78
N PHE A 162 -10.49 -12.87 -11.49
CA PHE A 162 -11.54 -13.03 -12.51
C PHE A 162 -11.53 -11.90 -13.55
N GLY A 163 -11.12 -10.70 -13.16
CA GLY A 163 -11.05 -9.55 -14.07
C GLY A 163 -9.63 -9.21 -14.52
N GLU A 164 -8.63 -9.93 -14.00
CA GLU A 164 -7.21 -9.71 -14.24
C GLU A 164 -6.74 -8.27 -14.00
N TYR A 165 -7.05 -7.72 -12.82
CA TYR A 165 -6.64 -6.37 -12.46
C TYR A 165 -6.36 -6.17 -10.97
N TRP A 166 -5.64 -5.10 -10.66
CA TRP A 166 -5.44 -4.57 -9.32
C TRP A 166 -6.56 -3.61 -8.93
N ARG A 167 -6.93 -3.64 -7.64
CA ARG A 167 -7.76 -2.62 -6.99
C ARG A 167 -6.98 -1.98 -5.86
N VAL A 168 -7.13 -0.67 -5.68
CA VAL A 168 -6.41 0.10 -4.66
C VAL A 168 -7.37 0.98 -3.86
N GLU A 169 -7.34 0.86 -2.54
CA GLU A 169 -8.26 1.52 -1.63
C GLU A 169 -7.47 2.22 -0.53
N ALA A 170 -7.92 3.41 -0.12
CA ALA A 170 -7.31 4.15 0.97
C ALA A 170 -8.26 4.19 2.18
N TYR A 171 -7.71 3.87 3.35
CA TYR A 171 -8.41 3.87 4.62
C TYR A 171 -7.68 4.78 5.62
N PRO A 172 -8.42 5.58 6.41
CA PRO A 172 -7.80 6.47 7.38
C PRO A 172 -7.04 5.64 8.43
N ARG A 173 -5.89 6.15 8.89
CA ARG A 173 -5.10 5.51 9.96
C ARG A 173 -5.97 5.16 11.18
N MET A 174 -6.89 6.05 11.54
CA MET A 174 -7.79 5.90 12.70
C MET A 174 -9.03 5.05 12.39
N SER A 175 -9.07 4.33 11.27
CA SER A 175 -10.14 3.37 11.00
C SER A 175 -10.25 2.36 12.15
N LYS A 176 -11.48 2.10 12.58
CA LYS A 176 -11.80 1.07 13.57
C LYS A 176 -11.92 -0.32 12.95
N GLU A 177 -11.89 -0.39 11.62
CA GLU A 177 -11.93 -1.66 10.89
C GLU A 177 -10.62 -2.40 11.07
N ALA A 178 -10.73 -3.67 11.48
CA ALA A 178 -9.59 -4.56 11.60
C ALA A 178 -9.31 -5.23 10.26
N TRP A 179 -8.03 -5.32 9.90
CA TRP A 179 -7.61 -6.21 8.83
C TRP A 179 -7.79 -7.65 9.28
N PRO A 180 -8.26 -8.56 8.41
CA PRO A 180 -8.42 -9.96 8.77
C PRO A 180 -7.05 -10.60 9.02
N ALA A 181 -7.05 -11.70 9.78
CA ALA A 181 -5.90 -12.59 9.79
C ALA A 181 -5.50 -12.98 8.36
N ASP A 182 -4.23 -13.36 8.18
CA ASP A 182 -3.63 -13.72 6.91
C ASP A 182 -3.49 -12.57 5.90
N SER A 183 -3.87 -11.33 6.27
CA SER A 183 -3.51 -10.15 5.49
C SER A 183 -1.99 -10.03 5.37
N LEU A 184 -1.53 -9.70 4.16
CA LEU A 184 -0.13 -9.44 3.91
C LEU A 184 0.19 -7.98 4.24
N ILE A 185 0.99 -7.76 5.27
CA ILE A 185 1.46 -6.43 5.64
C ILE A 185 2.77 -6.15 4.91
N VAL A 186 2.82 -5.02 4.20
CA VAL A 186 3.94 -4.57 3.39
C VAL A 186 4.56 -3.33 4.04
N SER A 187 5.87 -3.37 4.23
CA SER A 187 6.64 -2.33 4.92
C SER A 187 8.05 -2.21 4.32
N ARG A 188 8.87 -1.29 4.81
CA ARG A 188 10.22 -1.02 4.29
C ARG A 188 11.31 -1.32 5.30
#